data_AF-A0A918CYE6-F1
#
_entry.id   AF-A0A918CYE6-F1
#
_cell.length_a   1.000
_cell.length_b   1.000
_cell.length_c   1.000
_cell.angle_alpha   90.00
_cell.angle_beta   90.00
_cell.angle_gamma   90.00
#
_symmetry.space_group_name_H-M   'P 1'
#
loop_
_entity.id
_entity.type
_entity.pdbx_description
1 polymer ?
#
loop_
_entity_poly.entity_id
_entity_poly.type
_entity_poly.pdbx_seq_one_letter_code
_entity_poly.pdbx_strand_id
1 'polypeptide(L)'
;MDHGQEDEPLYAWRDLLQRWSDEWLDPILHEQERPEPFPQEVRAARWLGTSGASPDEVEALEERLGAALPPSYRQFLLTSDGWLNTTTSIDRLLPAHEVGWARDVDPETVAAWTDGYGRDVPRVPDEEYFVYGDEQDTVTLRPEYLPQTLVISRAPDATDVYLLNPCVITSDGEWEAWYLAHWLPGAVRHRSFWDLMNAEYRTFRDEE
;
A
#
# COMPACT_ATOMS: atom_id res chain seq x y z
N MET A 1 -18.20 36.57 -5.73
CA MET A 1 -18.24 35.21 -6.31
C MET A 1 -16.81 34.75 -6.23
N ASP A 2 -16.50 34.15 -5.09
CA ASP A 2 -15.18 33.61 -4.82
C ASP A 2 -15.23 32.18 -5.40
N HIS A 3 -14.58 31.99 -6.54
CA HIS A 3 -14.37 30.65 -7.06
C HIS A 3 -13.32 30.03 -6.15
N GLY A 4 -13.80 29.32 -5.13
CA GLY A 4 -12.97 28.42 -4.33
C GLY A 4 -12.17 27.58 -5.29
N GLN A 5 -10.87 27.79 -5.27
CA GLN A 5 -9.89 26.98 -5.95
C GLN A 5 -10.02 25.59 -5.30
N GLU A 6 -10.83 24.71 -5.90
CA GLU A 6 -10.79 23.29 -5.54
C GLU A 6 -9.35 22.86 -5.85
N ASP A 7 -8.55 22.66 -4.81
CA ASP A 7 -7.21 22.10 -4.92
C ASP A 7 -7.36 20.79 -5.70
N GLU A 8 -6.95 20.81 -6.96
CA GLU A 8 -7.00 19.63 -7.82
C GLU A 8 -6.15 18.55 -7.15
N PRO A 9 -6.71 17.34 -6.92
CA PRO A 9 -5.99 16.34 -6.17
C PRO A 9 -4.72 15.96 -6.94
N LEU A 10 -3.55 16.08 -6.27
CA LEU A 10 -2.25 15.69 -6.83
C LEU A 10 -2.24 14.27 -7.43
N TYR A 11 -3.04 13.36 -6.88
CA TYR A 11 -3.21 12.00 -7.35
C TYR A 11 -4.66 11.69 -7.70
N ALA A 12 -4.89 11.09 -8.87
CA ALA A 12 -6.21 10.72 -9.37
C ALA A 12 -6.75 9.43 -8.72
N TRP A 13 -6.76 9.36 -7.38
CA TRP A 13 -7.18 8.17 -6.63
C TRP A 13 -8.57 7.71 -6.97
N ARG A 14 -9.53 8.63 -7.03
CA ARG A 14 -10.92 8.27 -7.33
C ARG A 14 -11.06 7.58 -8.69
N ASP A 15 -10.33 8.06 -9.70
CA ASP A 15 -10.37 7.48 -11.05
C ASP A 15 -9.67 6.12 -11.13
N LEU A 16 -8.54 5.95 -10.42
CA LEU A 16 -7.86 4.65 -10.34
C LEU A 16 -8.74 3.61 -9.64
N LEU A 17 -9.23 3.94 -8.45
CA LEU A 17 -10.03 3.07 -7.60
C LEU A 17 -11.39 2.73 -8.23
N GLN A 18 -12.02 3.68 -8.93
CA GLN A 18 -13.27 3.42 -9.64
C GLN A 18 -13.08 2.44 -10.80
N ARG A 19 -12.06 2.65 -11.64
CA ARG A 19 -11.74 1.73 -12.75
C ARG A 19 -11.43 0.33 -12.24
N TRP A 20 -10.64 0.24 -11.17
CA TRP A 20 -10.32 -1.04 -10.56
C TRP A 20 -11.56 -1.74 -9.98
N SER A 21 -12.46 -0.99 -9.33
CA SER A 21 -13.74 -1.53 -8.85
C SER A 21 -14.63 -2.01 -9.98
N ASP A 22 -14.71 -1.26 -11.09
CA ASP A 22 -15.55 -1.61 -12.22
C ASP A 22 -15.08 -2.89 -12.92
N GLU A 23 -13.76 -3.08 -13.06
CA GLU A 23 -13.15 -4.30 -13.61
C GLU A 23 -13.37 -5.51 -12.67
N TRP A 24 -13.04 -5.38 -11.38
CA TRP A 24 -13.26 -6.45 -10.39
C TRP A 24 -14.74 -6.87 -10.24
N LEU A 25 -15.67 -5.93 -10.41
CA LEU A 25 -17.10 -6.17 -10.29
C LEU A 25 -17.76 -6.45 -11.64
N ASP A 26 -17.00 -6.60 -12.73
CA ASP A 26 -17.54 -6.99 -14.03
C ASP A 26 -18.01 -8.46 -13.97
N PRO A 27 -19.31 -8.73 -14.15
CA PRO A 27 -19.86 -10.08 -14.09
C PRO A 27 -19.37 -10.97 -15.26
N ILE A 28 -18.86 -10.41 -16.34
CA ILE A 28 -18.33 -11.18 -17.47
C ILE A 28 -16.93 -11.71 -17.15
N LEU A 29 -16.13 -10.96 -16.39
CA LEU A 29 -14.76 -11.31 -16.02
C LEU A 29 -14.71 -12.22 -14.78
N HIS A 30 -15.52 -11.94 -13.74
CA HIS A 30 -15.30 -12.59 -12.43
C HIS A 30 -16.49 -13.34 -11.82
N GLU A 31 -17.64 -13.48 -12.50
CA GLU A 31 -18.79 -14.24 -11.97
C GLU A 31 -18.54 -15.76 -11.93
N GLN A 32 -17.50 -16.27 -12.63
CA GLN A 32 -17.14 -17.69 -12.65
C GLN A 32 -15.85 -18.05 -11.89
N GLU A 33 -15.04 -17.08 -11.45
CA GLU A 33 -13.69 -17.34 -10.93
C GLU A 33 -13.55 -17.20 -9.41
N ARG A 34 -14.43 -16.46 -8.72
CA ARG A 34 -14.39 -16.37 -7.25
C ARG A 34 -15.26 -17.42 -6.57
N PRO A 35 -14.75 -18.16 -5.57
CA PRO A 35 -15.54 -19.10 -4.78
C PRO A 35 -16.60 -18.41 -3.91
N GLU A 36 -16.37 -17.14 -3.52
CA GLU A 36 -17.33 -16.34 -2.77
C GLU A 36 -17.58 -14.98 -3.46
N PRO A 37 -18.86 -14.59 -3.65
CA PRO A 37 -19.19 -13.31 -4.26
C PRO A 37 -18.88 -12.16 -3.29
N PHE A 38 -18.53 -11.00 -3.85
CA PHE A 38 -18.42 -9.76 -3.07
C PHE A 38 -19.71 -9.46 -2.29
N PRO A 39 -19.62 -8.82 -1.09
CA PRO A 39 -20.79 -8.38 -0.33
C PRO A 39 -21.77 -7.60 -1.21
N GLN A 40 -23.07 -7.77 -0.95
CA GLN A 40 -24.11 -7.17 -1.78
C GLN A 40 -24.00 -5.64 -1.82
N GLU A 41 -23.58 -5.04 -0.71
CA GLU A 41 -23.36 -3.61 -0.55
C GLU A 41 -22.26 -3.10 -1.49
N VAL A 42 -21.16 -3.84 -1.58
CA VAL A 42 -20.03 -3.54 -2.48
C VAL A 42 -20.45 -3.64 -3.94
N ARG A 43 -21.17 -4.71 -4.31
CA ARG A 43 -21.71 -4.88 -5.67
C ARG A 43 -22.71 -3.79 -6.04
N ALA A 44 -23.57 -3.39 -5.10
CA ALA A 44 -24.56 -2.34 -5.33
C ALA A 44 -23.93 -0.96 -5.46
N ALA A 45 -22.89 -0.66 -4.66
CA ALA A 45 -22.16 0.60 -4.70
C ALA A 45 -21.21 0.70 -5.91
N ARG A 46 -20.86 -0.43 -6.53
CA ARG A 46 -19.79 -0.54 -7.55
C ARG A 46 -18.48 0.11 -7.09
N TRP A 47 -18.13 -0.13 -5.83
CA TRP A 47 -17.00 0.46 -5.13
C TRP A 47 -16.46 -0.52 -4.10
N LEU A 48 -15.21 -0.95 -4.26
CA LEU A 48 -14.55 -1.90 -3.34
C LEU A 48 -14.03 -1.25 -2.05
N GLY A 49 -13.94 0.07 -2.04
CA GLY A 49 -13.49 0.85 -0.89
C GLY A 49 -14.59 1.13 0.12
N THR A 50 -14.20 1.82 1.18
CA THR A 50 -15.13 2.47 2.11
C THR A 50 -15.26 3.96 1.78
N SER A 51 -16.08 4.67 2.56
CA SER A 51 -16.03 6.14 2.56
C SER A 51 -14.65 6.62 2.96
N GLY A 52 -14.18 7.70 2.32
CA GLY A 52 -12.95 8.36 2.73
C GLY A 52 -12.97 8.79 4.20
N ALA A 53 -11.80 8.71 4.84
CA ALA A 53 -11.56 9.22 6.17
C ALA A 53 -11.78 10.73 6.18
N SER A 54 -12.28 11.25 7.30
CA SER A 54 -12.33 12.69 7.53
C SER A 54 -10.91 13.26 7.72
N PRO A 55 -10.69 14.55 7.43
CA PRO A 55 -9.42 15.20 7.73
C PRO A 55 -8.99 15.03 9.19
N ASP A 56 -9.94 15.08 10.13
CA ASP A 56 -9.69 14.90 11.57
C ASP A 56 -9.19 13.48 11.90
N GLU A 57 -9.71 12.45 11.24
CA GLU A 57 -9.24 11.06 11.43
C GLU A 57 -7.82 10.86 10.88
N VAL A 58 -7.51 11.51 9.76
CA VAL A 58 -6.17 11.50 9.15
C VAL A 58 -5.17 12.26 10.04
N GLU A 59 -5.54 13.42 10.56
CA GLU A 59 -4.72 14.18 11.52
C GLU A 59 -4.50 13.39 12.81
N ALA A 60 -5.53 12.75 13.36
CA ALA A 60 -5.40 11.87 14.52
C ALA A 60 -4.46 10.68 14.26
N LEU A 61 -4.46 10.14 13.04
CA LEU A 61 -3.50 9.12 12.62
C LEU A 61 -2.06 9.68 12.60
N GLU A 62 -1.84 10.85 11.99
CA GLU A 62 -0.52 11.51 11.96
C GLU A 62 0.01 11.79 13.38
N GLU A 63 -0.85 12.29 14.28
CA GLU A 63 -0.52 12.50 15.69
C GLU A 63 -0.16 11.18 16.40
N ARG A 64 -0.94 10.12 16.17
CA ARG A 64 -0.70 8.80 16.75
C ARG A 64 0.61 8.18 16.26
N LEU A 65 0.96 8.37 14.99
CA LEU A 65 2.21 7.91 14.40
C LEU A 65 3.40 8.80 14.80
N GLY A 66 3.15 10.07 15.10
CA GLY A 66 4.20 11.07 15.33
C GLY A 66 4.92 11.50 14.05
N ALA A 67 4.28 11.34 12.89
CA ALA A 67 4.83 11.65 11.57
C ALA A 67 3.71 12.12 10.62
N ALA A 68 4.03 13.07 9.73
CA ALA A 68 3.13 13.45 8.64
C ALA A 68 3.12 12.35 7.58
N LEU A 69 1.94 11.92 7.13
CA LEU A 69 1.79 10.86 6.14
C LEU A 69 2.30 11.33 4.77
N PRO A 70 2.77 10.40 3.92
CA PRO A 70 3.15 10.76 2.55
C PRO A 70 1.92 11.24 1.78
N PRO A 71 2.05 12.30 0.95
CA PRO A 71 0.90 12.96 0.31
C PRO A 71 -0.08 12.02 -0.41
N SER A 72 0.42 11.01 -1.11
CA SER A 72 -0.38 10.05 -1.86
C SER A 72 -1.18 9.14 -0.95
N TYR A 73 -0.59 8.64 0.13
CA TYR A 73 -1.32 7.83 1.10
C TYR A 73 -2.34 8.64 1.89
N ARG A 74 -1.99 9.89 2.22
CA ARG A 74 -2.94 10.84 2.85
C ARG A 74 -4.16 11.06 1.97
N GLN A 75 -3.97 11.34 0.67
CA GLN A 75 -5.09 11.49 -0.26
C GLN A 75 -5.86 10.18 -0.49
N PHE A 76 -5.19 9.04 -0.45
CA PHE A 76 -5.85 7.73 -0.52
C PHE A 76 -6.83 7.58 0.63
N LEU A 77 -6.41 7.81 1.89
CA LEU A 77 -7.29 7.70 3.05
C LEU A 77 -8.49 8.66 2.96
N LEU A 78 -8.26 9.89 2.51
CA LEU A 78 -9.35 10.86 2.27
C LEU A 78 -10.31 10.44 1.14
N THR A 79 -9.86 9.57 0.22
CA THR A 79 -10.69 9.02 -0.86
C THR A 79 -11.40 7.74 -0.41
N SER A 80 -10.72 6.88 0.34
CA SER A 80 -11.21 5.61 0.85
C SER A 80 -10.46 5.20 2.12
N ASP A 81 -11.18 5.08 3.24
CA ASP A 81 -10.61 4.61 4.51
C ASP A 81 -10.53 3.08 4.56
N GLY A 82 -9.61 2.54 3.76
CA GLY A 82 -9.48 1.11 3.51
C GLY A 82 -10.12 0.65 2.21
N TRP A 83 -9.61 -0.46 1.70
CA TRP A 83 -9.94 -0.97 0.36
C TRP A 83 -9.92 -2.49 0.37
N LEU A 84 -10.82 -3.13 -0.36
CA LEU A 84 -10.88 -4.59 -0.46
C LEU A 84 -10.29 -5.09 -1.78
N ASN A 85 -9.62 -6.23 -1.73
CA ASN A 85 -9.06 -7.00 -2.85
C ASN A 85 -8.26 -6.11 -3.83
N THR A 86 -7.07 -5.67 -3.43
CA THR A 86 -6.20 -4.95 -4.39
C THR A 86 -5.72 -5.93 -5.44
N THR A 87 -5.15 -7.06 -5.03
CA THR A 87 -4.75 -8.16 -5.92
C THR A 87 -5.32 -9.48 -5.43
N THR A 88 -4.98 -10.58 -6.12
CA THR A 88 -5.30 -11.94 -5.68
C THR A 88 -4.60 -12.34 -4.38
N SER A 89 -3.58 -11.59 -3.94
CA SER A 89 -2.78 -11.90 -2.74
C SER A 89 -3.01 -10.90 -1.59
N ILE A 90 -3.19 -9.61 -1.89
CA ILE A 90 -3.56 -8.60 -0.88
C ILE A 90 -5.08 -8.39 -0.86
N ASP A 91 -5.71 -8.96 0.16
CA ASP A 91 -7.17 -8.92 0.33
C ASP A 91 -7.70 -7.60 0.88
N ARG A 92 -6.88 -6.79 1.56
CA ARG A 92 -7.35 -5.57 2.23
C ARG A 92 -6.25 -4.55 2.51
N LEU A 93 -6.51 -3.30 2.12
CA LEU A 93 -5.87 -2.11 2.70
C LEU A 93 -6.61 -1.71 3.98
N LEU A 94 -5.83 -1.45 5.02
CA LEU A 94 -6.33 -1.13 6.35
C LEU A 94 -6.87 0.31 6.42
N PRO A 95 -7.96 0.53 7.18
CA PRO A 95 -8.40 1.87 7.52
C PRO A 95 -7.39 2.55 8.46
N ALA A 96 -7.45 3.88 8.53
CA ALA A 96 -6.55 4.76 9.28
C ALA A 96 -6.44 4.39 10.77
N HIS A 97 -7.50 3.84 11.37
CA HIS A 97 -7.47 3.44 12.78
C HIS A 97 -6.80 2.08 13.04
N GLU A 98 -6.63 1.24 12.01
CA GLU A 98 -6.01 -0.09 12.11
C GLU A 98 -4.51 -0.08 11.76
N VAL A 99 -4.01 0.92 11.02
CA VAL A 99 -2.59 0.96 10.64
C VAL A 99 -1.66 1.25 11.81
N GLY A 100 -0.44 0.70 11.75
CA GLY A 100 0.57 0.88 12.79
C GLY A 100 1.96 0.47 12.33
N TRP A 101 2.96 0.83 13.12
CA TRP A 101 4.36 0.51 12.83
C TRP A 101 4.58 -0.99 12.87
N ALA A 102 5.35 -1.53 11.91
CA ALA A 102 5.61 -2.96 11.78
C ALA A 102 6.16 -3.57 13.08
N ARG A 103 7.06 -2.87 13.78
CA ARG A 103 7.58 -3.32 15.09
C ARG A 103 6.51 -3.53 16.18
N ASP A 104 5.38 -2.83 16.07
CA ASP A 104 4.33 -2.82 17.08
C ASP A 104 3.19 -3.77 16.70
N VAL A 105 2.84 -3.82 15.42
CA VAL A 105 1.71 -4.64 14.93
C VAL A 105 2.13 -6.00 14.38
N ASP A 106 3.35 -6.15 13.90
CA ASP A 106 3.88 -7.40 13.34
C ASP A 106 5.37 -7.65 13.70
N PRO A 107 5.67 -7.80 15.00
CA PRO A 107 7.04 -8.03 15.46
C PRO A 107 7.62 -9.37 14.98
N GLU A 108 6.78 -10.36 14.66
CA GLU A 108 7.22 -11.67 14.17
C GLU A 108 7.80 -11.58 12.77
N THR A 109 7.12 -10.90 11.84
CA THR A 109 7.66 -10.62 10.50
C THR A 109 8.93 -9.79 10.61
N VAL A 110 8.95 -8.76 11.45
CA VAL A 110 10.15 -7.95 11.68
C VAL A 110 11.32 -8.81 12.13
N ALA A 111 11.12 -9.71 13.11
CA ALA A 111 12.16 -10.62 13.59
C ALA A 111 12.61 -11.58 12.49
N ALA A 112 11.69 -12.22 11.76
CA ALA A 112 12.02 -13.17 10.70
C ALA A 112 12.92 -12.54 9.61
N TRP A 113 12.58 -11.33 9.18
CA TRP A 113 13.34 -10.60 8.15
C TRP A 113 14.59 -9.92 8.69
N THR A 114 14.65 -9.54 9.98
CA THR A 114 15.87 -8.91 10.53
C THR A 114 16.90 -9.97 10.95
N ASP A 115 16.46 -11.07 11.55
CA ASP A 115 17.34 -12.14 12.02
C ASP A 115 17.85 -13.00 10.86
N GLY A 116 17.03 -13.21 9.82
CA GLY A 116 17.39 -13.97 8.63
C GLY A 116 18.55 -13.38 7.83
N TYR A 117 18.75 -12.06 7.89
CA TYR A 117 19.86 -11.37 7.23
C TYR A 117 21.14 -11.40 8.08
N GLY A 118 21.08 -11.78 9.37
CA GLY A 118 22.25 -11.84 10.24
C GLY A 118 22.91 -10.49 10.50
N ARG A 119 23.63 -10.38 11.62
CA ARG A 119 24.30 -9.11 12.01
C ARG A 119 25.48 -8.71 11.13
N ASP A 120 25.92 -9.59 10.23
CA ASP A 120 27.13 -9.45 9.43
C ASP A 120 26.87 -9.20 7.94
N VAL A 121 25.62 -9.06 7.51
CA VAL A 121 25.33 -8.66 6.11
C VAL A 121 25.70 -7.20 5.91
N PRO A 122 26.59 -6.89 4.94
CA PRO A 122 26.92 -5.51 4.62
C PRO A 122 25.66 -4.76 4.20
N ARG A 123 25.51 -3.53 4.70
CA ARG A 123 24.44 -2.62 4.28
C ARG A 123 24.49 -2.47 2.75
N VAL A 124 23.35 -2.68 2.10
CA VAL A 124 23.18 -2.45 0.66
C VAL A 124 23.55 -0.98 0.35
N PRO A 125 24.53 -0.69 -0.53
CA PRO A 125 24.91 0.68 -0.90
C PRO A 125 23.77 1.46 -1.55
N ASP A 126 23.85 2.80 -1.56
CA ASP A 126 22.81 3.65 -2.13
C ASP A 126 22.66 3.42 -3.65
N GLU A 127 23.76 3.12 -4.34
CA GLU A 127 23.81 2.86 -5.78
C GLU A 127 23.03 1.60 -6.18
N GLU A 128 22.95 0.62 -5.29
CA GLU A 128 22.18 -0.62 -5.49
C GLU A 128 20.75 -0.48 -4.94
N TYR A 129 20.59 0.23 -3.81
CA TYR A 129 19.31 0.36 -3.14
C TYR A 129 18.32 1.25 -3.90
N PHE A 130 18.76 2.37 -4.47
CA PHE A 130 17.85 3.35 -5.10
C PHE A 130 17.52 3.05 -6.58
N VAL A 131 17.63 1.78 -6.98
CA VAL A 131 17.18 1.27 -8.28
C VAL A 131 15.72 0.80 -8.16
N TYR A 132 14.85 1.36 -9.01
CA TYR A 132 13.40 1.12 -9.02
C TYR A 132 12.94 0.68 -10.41
N GLY A 133 11.75 0.07 -10.50
CA GLY A 133 11.18 -0.44 -11.76
C GLY A 133 11.81 -1.77 -12.17
N ASP A 134 11.84 -2.07 -13.47
CA ASP A 134 12.21 -3.39 -14.00
C ASP A 134 13.68 -3.78 -13.73
N GLU A 135 14.55 -2.81 -13.49
CA GLU A 135 15.98 -3.03 -13.20
C GLU A 135 16.24 -3.29 -11.70
N GLN A 136 15.23 -3.17 -10.85
CA GLN A 136 15.34 -3.40 -9.42
C GLN A 136 15.57 -4.89 -9.11
N ASP A 137 16.53 -5.16 -8.24
CA ASP A 137 16.67 -6.47 -7.62
C ASP A 137 16.04 -6.48 -6.22
N THR A 138 15.02 -7.31 -6.03
CA THR A 138 14.31 -7.45 -4.74
C THR A 138 15.20 -7.85 -3.57
N VAL A 139 16.36 -8.49 -3.81
CA VAL A 139 17.32 -8.85 -2.75
C VAL A 139 18.00 -7.64 -2.13
N THR A 140 18.03 -6.49 -2.82
CA THR A 140 18.71 -5.26 -2.38
C THR A 140 17.91 -4.50 -1.30
N LEU A 141 17.23 -5.23 -0.43
CA LEU A 141 16.46 -4.73 0.70
C LEU A 141 17.37 -4.28 1.85
N ARG A 142 16.94 -3.25 2.59
CA ARG A 142 17.57 -2.82 3.85
C ARG A 142 16.68 -3.25 5.02
N PRO A 143 16.89 -4.47 5.57
CA PRO A 143 16.02 -5.00 6.62
C PRO A 143 15.99 -4.11 7.87
N GLU A 144 17.02 -3.29 8.11
CA GLU A 144 17.05 -2.33 9.21
C GLU A 144 15.94 -1.27 9.15
N TYR A 145 15.33 -1.02 7.98
CA TYR A 145 14.20 -0.10 7.84
C TYR A 145 12.87 -0.76 8.22
N LEU A 146 12.76 -2.09 8.12
CA LEU A 146 11.51 -2.82 8.30
C LEU A 146 10.79 -2.48 9.63
N PRO A 147 11.44 -2.41 10.81
CA PRO A 147 10.77 -2.05 12.06
C PRO A 147 10.12 -0.65 12.06
N GLN A 148 10.61 0.25 11.20
CA GLN A 148 10.15 1.64 11.10
C GLN A 148 9.09 1.82 10.01
N THR A 149 8.76 0.77 9.26
CA THR A 149 7.75 0.85 8.21
C THR A 149 6.33 0.85 8.79
N LEU A 150 5.42 1.55 8.12
CA LEU A 150 3.99 1.57 8.44
C LEU A 150 3.31 0.43 7.69
N VAL A 151 2.62 -0.46 8.41
CA VAL A 151 1.82 -1.55 7.81
C VAL A 151 0.48 -0.99 7.36
N ILE A 152 0.21 -1.06 6.06
CA ILE A 152 -1.02 -0.49 5.46
C ILE A 152 -1.93 -1.54 4.82
N SER A 153 -1.49 -2.80 4.69
CA SER A 153 -2.34 -3.93 4.31
C SER A 153 -2.17 -5.06 5.31
N ARG A 154 -3.24 -5.81 5.58
CA ARG A 154 -3.15 -7.04 6.39
C ARG A 154 -4.36 -7.95 6.17
N ALA A 155 -4.09 -9.23 6.03
CA ALA A 155 -5.05 -10.32 6.27
C ALA A 155 -4.55 -11.21 7.43
N PRO A 156 -5.44 -11.91 8.16
CA PRO A 156 -5.07 -12.77 9.29
C PRO A 156 -4.03 -13.86 8.95
N ASP A 157 -3.98 -14.28 7.68
CA ASP A 157 -3.05 -15.27 7.12
C ASP A 157 -2.26 -14.69 5.94
N ALA A 158 -2.15 -13.35 5.85
CA ALA A 158 -1.47 -12.70 4.74
C ALA A 158 -0.02 -13.18 4.66
N THR A 159 0.39 -13.49 3.44
CA THR A 159 1.73 -14.01 3.15
C THR A 159 2.61 -12.98 2.44
N ASP A 160 2.06 -11.78 2.32
CA ASP A 160 2.52 -10.56 1.68
C ASP A 160 1.94 -9.33 2.40
N VAL A 161 2.61 -8.19 2.26
CA VAL A 161 2.24 -6.95 2.97
C VAL A 161 2.73 -5.73 2.20
N TYR A 162 1.90 -4.69 2.19
CA TYR A 162 2.28 -3.36 1.76
C TYR A 162 2.72 -2.53 2.96
N LEU A 163 3.88 -1.91 2.80
CA LEU A 163 4.55 -1.14 3.83
C LEU A 163 4.92 0.24 3.29
N LEU A 164 4.84 1.28 4.13
CA LEU A 164 5.38 2.60 3.80
C LEU A 164 6.63 2.87 4.65
N ASN A 165 7.73 3.23 4.00
CA ASN A 165 9.04 3.37 4.60
C ASN A 165 9.41 4.85 4.83
N PRO A 166 9.25 5.40 6.05
CA PRO A 166 9.61 6.79 6.35
C PRO A 166 11.13 7.03 6.40
N CYS A 167 11.97 6.00 6.29
CA CYS A 167 13.42 6.16 6.25
C CYS A 167 13.93 6.64 4.89
N VAL A 168 13.10 6.52 3.85
CA VAL A 168 13.37 6.96 2.49
C VAL A 168 12.24 7.89 2.06
N ILE A 169 12.53 9.18 2.10
CA ILE A 169 11.59 10.24 1.74
C ILE A 169 12.09 10.91 0.47
N THR A 170 11.24 10.96 -0.54
CA THR A 170 11.53 11.63 -1.81
C THR A 170 11.40 13.15 -1.68
N SER A 171 11.82 13.89 -2.71
CA SER A 171 11.80 15.37 -2.68
C SER A 171 10.39 15.99 -2.59
N ASP A 172 9.37 15.25 -3.00
CA ASP A 172 7.95 15.61 -2.91
C ASP A 172 7.28 15.16 -1.60
N GLY A 173 8.04 14.54 -0.69
CA GLY A 173 7.54 14.11 0.62
C GLY A 173 6.89 12.73 0.62
N GLU A 174 6.92 12.00 -0.50
CA GLU A 174 6.49 10.61 -0.55
C GLU A 174 7.44 9.72 0.24
N TRP A 175 6.86 8.70 0.86
CA TRP A 175 7.61 7.61 1.46
C TRP A 175 7.73 6.51 0.42
N GLU A 176 8.89 5.88 0.38
CA GLU A 176 9.06 4.66 -0.40
C GLU A 176 8.04 3.62 0.05
N ALA A 177 7.37 2.97 -0.90
CA ALA A 177 6.39 1.92 -0.63
C ALA A 177 6.96 0.57 -1.00
N TRP A 178 6.73 -0.44 -0.16
CA TRP A 178 7.22 -1.79 -0.37
C TRP A 178 6.06 -2.75 -0.53
N TYR A 179 6.18 -3.67 -1.48
CA TYR A 179 5.49 -4.93 -1.49
C TYR A 179 6.47 -6.02 -1.02
N LEU A 180 6.26 -6.49 0.21
CA LEU A 180 7.07 -7.53 0.84
C LEU A 180 6.26 -8.83 0.83
N ALA A 181 6.83 -9.91 0.31
CA ALA A 181 6.16 -11.21 0.26
C ALA A 181 7.14 -12.35 0.55
N HIS A 182 6.69 -13.41 1.21
CA HIS A 182 7.57 -14.50 1.64
C HIS A 182 8.19 -15.32 0.48
N TRP A 183 7.61 -15.26 -0.72
CA TRP A 183 8.19 -15.89 -1.92
C TRP A 183 9.22 -15.02 -2.63
N LEU A 184 9.35 -13.75 -2.24
CA LEU A 184 10.39 -12.87 -2.73
C LEU A 184 11.61 -12.98 -1.81
N PRO A 185 12.85 -12.86 -2.34
CA PRO A 185 14.05 -12.79 -1.51
C PRO A 185 14.21 -11.44 -0.78
N GLY A 186 13.24 -10.53 -0.92
CA GLY A 186 13.18 -9.22 -0.30
C GLY A 186 11.87 -8.53 -0.66
N ALA A 187 11.92 -7.24 -1.03
CA ALA A 187 10.72 -6.48 -1.38
C ALA A 187 10.80 -5.86 -2.77
N VAL A 188 9.67 -5.75 -3.46
CA VAL A 188 9.54 -4.83 -4.60
C VAL A 188 9.27 -3.44 -4.04
N ARG A 189 10.13 -2.47 -4.34
CA ARG A 189 10.02 -1.10 -3.84
C ARG A 189 9.56 -0.15 -4.94
N HIS A 190 8.81 0.84 -4.51
CA HIS A 190 8.25 1.92 -5.33
C HIS A 190 8.55 3.26 -4.67
N ARG A 191 8.69 4.32 -5.46
CA ARG A 191 9.03 5.66 -4.94
C ARG A 191 7.92 6.27 -4.09
N SER A 192 6.69 5.81 -4.25
CA SER A 192 5.50 6.31 -3.57
C SER A 192 4.45 5.21 -3.44
N PHE A 193 3.45 5.42 -2.57
CA PHE A 193 2.28 4.56 -2.50
C PHE A 193 1.44 4.61 -3.77
N TRP A 194 1.37 5.77 -4.42
CA TRP A 194 0.73 5.93 -5.73
C TRP A 194 1.38 5.02 -6.80
N ASP A 195 2.72 4.97 -6.86
CA ASP A 195 3.43 4.14 -7.82
C ASP A 195 3.22 2.64 -7.58
N LEU A 196 3.18 2.22 -6.30
CA LEU A 196 2.85 0.86 -5.91
C LEU A 196 1.44 0.51 -6.42
N MET A 197 0.42 1.30 -6.07
CA MET A 197 -0.96 0.99 -6.45
C MET A 197 -1.17 0.99 -7.97
N ASN A 198 -0.47 1.85 -8.72
CA ASN A 198 -0.52 1.81 -10.18
C ASN A 198 0.21 0.59 -10.77
N ALA A 199 1.30 0.13 -10.15
CA ALA A 199 1.97 -1.10 -10.58
C ALA A 199 1.07 -2.31 -10.35
N GLU A 200 0.46 -2.41 -9.18
CA GLU A 200 -0.46 -3.51 -8.82
C GLU A 200 -1.70 -3.52 -9.73
N TYR A 201 -2.25 -2.35 -10.09
CA TYR A 201 -3.36 -2.28 -11.05
C TYR A 201 -2.95 -2.72 -12.46
N ARG A 202 -1.71 -2.47 -12.90
CA ARG A 202 -1.21 -2.99 -14.19
C ARG A 202 -1.06 -4.50 -14.13
N THR A 203 -0.47 -5.04 -13.07
CA THR A 203 -0.35 -6.49 -12.85
C THR A 203 -1.72 -7.16 -12.87
N PHE A 204 -2.70 -6.60 -12.14
CA PHE A 204 -4.08 -7.09 -12.15
C PHE A 204 -4.67 -7.18 -13.57
N ARG A 205 -4.37 -6.21 -14.44
CA ARG A 205 -4.85 -6.18 -15.82
C ARG A 205 -4.07 -7.05 -16.80
N ASP A 206 -2.81 -7.35 -16.51
CA ASP A 206 -1.94 -8.16 -17.35
C ASP A 206 -2.07 -9.67 -17.04
N GLU A 207 -2.58 -10.01 -15.84
CA GLU A 207 -2.92 -11.37 -15.44
C GLU A 207 -4.29 -11.86 -15.97
N GLU A 208 -5.09 -10.98 -16.59
CA GLU A 208 -6.32 -11.30 -17.34
C GLU A 208 -6.09 -11.50 -18.86
#